data_AF-A0A8J7ADE5-F1
#
_entry.id   AF-A0A8J7ADE5-F1
#
_cell.length_a   1.000
_cell.length_b   1.000
_cell.length_c   1.000
_cell.angle_alpha   90.00
_cell.angle_beta   90.00
_cell.angle_gamma   90.00
#
_symmetry.space_group_name_H-M   'P 1'
#
loop_
_entity.id
_entity.type
_entity.pdbx_description
1 polymer ?
#
loop_
_entity_poly.entity_id
_entity_poly.type
_entity_poly.pdbx_seq_one_letter_code
_entity_poly.pdbx_strand_id
1 'polypeptide(L)'
;MRHQFTFILILLLSLSIITLWWPINDSDCNSEAFWASKTQKFQVQATKVVVQPWHGKHQVYGIFIVPNEYKQTPFFVLTVKGASNHCSRPFGYSQNFDDISAEPGTHLVRYFVRTRIALRLILQGLYFQLNDKQNWTLTFPRSKSSQIPLG
;
A
#
# COMPACT_ATOMS: atom_id res chain seq x y z
N MET A 1 -23.54 18.18 -35.20
CA MET A 1 -23.60 17.08 -34.21
C MET A 1 -22.29 16.31 -34.09
N ARG A 2 -21.67 15.80 -35.17
CA ARG A 2 -20.37 15.06 -35.12
C ARG A 2 -19.24 15.79 -34.38
N HIS A 3 -19.06 17.08 -34.64
CA HIS A 3 -18.00 17.88 -33.97
C HIS A 3 -18.24 18.06 -32.46
N GLN A 4 -19.49 18.21 -32.03
CA GLN A 4 -19.82 18.35 -30.61
C GLN A 4 -19.53 17.06 -29.83
N PHE A 5 -19.85 15.90 -30.41
CA PHE A 5 -19.50 14.61 -29.80
C PHE A 5 -18.00 14.40 -29.66
N THR A 6 -17.20 14.79 -30.67
CA THR A 6 -15.73 14.71 -30.55
C THR A 6 -15.19 15.64 -29.46
N PHE A 7 -15.71 16.87 -29.33
CA PHE A 7 -15.25 17.78 -28.26
C PHE A 7 -15.62 17.27 -26.86
N ILE A 8 -16.82 16.71 -26.70
CA ILE A 8 -17.25 16.10 -25.43
C ILE A 8 -16.35 14.92 -25.09
N LEU A 9 -16.06 14.04 -26.05
CA LEU A 9 -15.18 12.90 -25.83
C LEU A 9 -13.77 13.34 -25.42
N ILE A 10 -13.20 14.33 -26.10
CA ILE A 10 -11.88 14.88 -25.78
C ILE A 10 -11.87 15.48 -24.36
N LEU A 11 -12.92 16.22 -23.99
CA LEU A 11 -13.05 16.81 -22.65
C LEU A 11 -13.14 15.73 -21.56
N LEU A 12 -13.93 14.68 -21.78
CA LEU A 12 -14.05 13.57 -20.82
C LEU A 12 -12.72 12.81 -20.68
N LEU A 13 -12.02 12.61 -21.80
CA LEU A 13 -10.74 11.92 -21.81
C LEU A 13 -9.66 12.76 -21.11
N SER A 14 -9.64 14.08 -21.33
CA SER A 14 -8.71 14.98 -20.65
C SER A 14 -8.99 15.07 -19.14
N LEU A 15 -10.25 15.14 -18.72
CA LEU A 15 -10.63 15.08 -17.29
C LEU A 15 -10.22 13.75 -16.64
N SER A 16 -10.43 12.64 -17.34
CA SER A 16 -10.02 11.31 -16.87
C SER A 16 -8.51 11.22 -16.71
N ILE A 17 -7.76 11.81 -17.63
CA ILE A 17 -6.31 11.92 -17.52
C ILE A 17 -5.97 12.75 -16.28
N ILE A 18 -6.41 14.00 -16.20
CA ILE A 18 -6.04 14.89 -15.10
C ILE A 18 -6.32 14.24 -13.73
N THR A 19 -7.46 13.59 -13.56
CA THR A 19 -7.83 12.92 -12.29
C THR A 19 -6.95 11.72 -11.94
N LEU A 20 -6.55 10.91 -12.92
CA LEU A 20 -5.67 9.74 -12.72
C LEU A 20 -4.21 10.13 -12.43
N TRP A 21 -3.73 11.19 -13.08
CA TRP A 21 -2.36 11.66 -12.93
C TRP A 21 -2.18 12.74 -11.86
N TRP A 22 -3.28 13.23 -11.23
CA TRP A 22 -3.19 14.22 -10.17
C TRP A 22 -2.40 13.68 -8.97
N PRO A 23 -1.38 14.42 -8.49
CA PRO A 23 -0.55 13.98 -7.38
C PRO A 23 -1.38 13.79 -6.11
N ILE A 24 -0.92 12.85 -5.29
CA ILE A 24 -1.52 12.53 -4.01
C ILE A 24 -0.47 12.82 -2.96
N ASN A 25 -0.78 13.71 -2.02
CA ASN A 25 0.04 13.88 -0.84
C ASN A 25 -0.81 13.62 0.40
N ASP A 26 -0.93 12.34 0.76
CA ASP A 26 -1.70 11.87 1.91
C ASP A 26 -0.86 10.98 2.85
N SER A 27 0.47 11.06 2.75
CA SER A 27 1.36 10.28 3.58
C SER A 27 1.37 10.83 5.01
N ASP A 28 1.15 9.97 5.99
CA ASP A 28 1.22 10.34 7.42
C ASP A 28 2.66 10.67 7.88
N CYS A 29 3.66 10.42 7.03
CA CYS A 29 5.08 10.60 7.32
C CYS A 29 5.90 10.98 6.08
N ASN A 30 7.09 11.55 6.28
CA ASN A 30 8.06 11.78 5.21
C ASN A 30 8.77 10.45 4.87
N SER A 31 8.22 9.72 3.90
CA SER A 31 8.75 8.42 3.49
C SER A 31 10.16 8.50 2.92
N GLU A 32 10.48 9.56 2.19
CA GLU A 32 11.82 9.81 1.62
C GLU A 32 12.87 9.97 2.73
N ALA A 33 12.57 10.80 3.75
CA ALA A 33 13.44 10.98 4.90
C ALA A 33 13.59 9.67 5.71
N PHE A 34 12.53 8.87 5.84
CA PHE A 34 12.62 7.56 6.51
C PHE A 34 13.56 6.60 5.76
N TRP A 35 13.48 6.55 4.43
CA TRP A 35 14.38 5.74 3.62
C TRP A 35 15.82 6.22 3.66
N ALA A 36 16.05 7.53 3.64
CA ALA A 36 17.38 8.14 3.78
C ALA A 36 17.98 7.97 5.19
N SER A 37 17.15 7.72 6.22
CA SER A 37 17.62 7.58 7.60
C SER A 37 18.43 6.30 7.84
N LYS A 38 19.40 6.38 8.76
CA LYS A 38 20.18 5.22 9.25
C LYS A 38 19.43 4.35 10.26
N THR A 39 18.15 4.65 10.52
CA THR A 39 17.30 3.86 11.41
C THR A 39 17.23 2.44 10.90
N GLN A 40 17.44 1.46 11.79
CA GLN A 40 17.26 0.05 11.46
C GLN A 40 15.81 -0.19 11.05
N LYS A 41 15.63 -1.01 10.02
CA LYS A 41 14.32 -1.27 9.40
C LYS A 41 13.98 -2.74 9.56
N PHE A 42 12.72 -3.02 9.84
CA PHE A 42 12.15 -4.36 9.82
C PHE A 42 11.17 -4.45 8.66
N GLN A 43 11.19 -5.55 7.91
CA GLN A 43 10.41 -5.71 6.70
C GLN A 43 9.63 -7.02 6.73
N VAL A 44 8.37 -6.95 6.27
CA VAL A 44 7.53 -8.12 6.05
C VAL A 44 6.92 -8.03 4.65
N GLN A 45 6.88 -9.16 3.96
CA GLN A 45 6.20 -9.27 2.67
C GLN A 45 4.72 -9.56 2.86
N ALA A 46 3.92 -9.25 1.85
CA ALA A 46 2.49 -9.58 1.88
C ALA A 46 2.28 -11.11 1.88
N THR A 47 1.35 -11.56 2.70
CA THR A 47 0.84 -12.93 2.70
C THR A 47 -0.15 -13.12 1.55
N LYS A 48 -0.98 -12.10 1.28
CA LYS A 48 -2.00 -12.08 0.23
C LYS A 48 -2.14 -10.68 -0.33
N VAL A 49 -2.46 -10.59 -1.61
CA VAL A 49 -2.80 -9.35 -2.31
C VAL A 49 -4.10 -9.56 -3.07
N VAL A 50 -4.94 -8.55 -3.08
CA VAL A 50 -6.18 -8.48 -3.87
C VAL A 50 -6.11 -7.24 -4.75
N VAL A 51 -6.33 -7.41 -6.06
CA VAL A 51 -6.31 -6.32 -7.04
C VAL A 51 -7.61 -6.32 -7.84
N GLN A 52 -8.62 -5.63 -7.33
CA GLN A 52 -9.97 -5.60 -7.88
C GLN A 52 -10.53 -4.16 -7.96
N PRO A 53 -9.85 -3.23 -8.64
CA PRO A 53 -10.18 -1.80 -8.57
C PRO A 53 -11.58 -1.44 -9.11
N TRP A 54 -12.17 -2.28 -9.95
CA TRP A 54 -13.53 -2.13 -10.50
C TRP A 54 -14.64 -2.48 -9.51
N HIS A 55 -14.36 -3.21 -8.43
CA HIS A 55 -15.35 -3.57 -7.41
C HIS A 55 -15.56 -2.47 -6.36
N GLY A 56 -15.02 -1.27 -6.57
CA GLY A 56 -15.24 -0.10 -5.73
C GLY A 56 -14.03 0.35 -4.93
N LYS A 57 -14.28 1.20 -3.93
CA LYS A 57 -13.23 1.73 -3.04
C LYS A 57 -12.66 0.60 -2.19
N HIS A 58 -11.36 0.65 -1.89
CA HIS A 58 -10.67 -0.28 -0.99
C HIS A 58 -10.64 -1.75 -1.46
N GLN A 59 -10.76 -1.98 -2.77
CA GLN A 59 -10.66 -3.32 -3.37
C GLN A 59 -9.27 -3.61 -3.95
N VAL A 60 -8.27 -2.83 -3.55
CA VAL A 60 -6.86 -3.11 -3.84
C VAL A 60 -6.10 -3.04 -2.53
N TYR A 61 -5.65 -4.18 -2.02
CA TYR A 61 -5.01 -4.26 -0.71
C TYR A 61 -4.06 -5.44 -0.56
N GLY A 62 -3.12 -5.30 0.37
CA GLY A 62 -2.27 -6.39 0.86
C GLY A 62 -2.63 -6.76 2.30
N ILE A 63 -2.48 -8.03 2.64
CA ILE A 63 -2.55 -8.56 4.01
C ILE A 63 -1.15 -9.01 4.41
N PHE A 64 -0.74 -8.61 5.61
CA PHE A 64 0.59 -8.85 6.15
C PHE A 64 0.47 -9.46 7.55
N ILE A 65 1.28 -10.47 7.83
CA ILE A 65 1.46 -11.00 9.18
C ILE A 65 2.61 -10.23 9.83
N VAL A 66 2.35 -9.58 10.96
CA VAL A 66 3.29 -8.69 11.64
C VAL A 66 3.44 -9.11 13.10
N PRO A 67 4.67 -9.16 13.65
CA PRO A 67 4.87 -9.43 15.08
C PRO A 67 4.18 -8.39 15.97
N ASN A 68 3.63 -8.84 17.11
CA ASN A 68 2.86 -7.98 18.01
C ASN A 68 3.65 -6.79 18.58
N GLU A 69 4.98 -6.87 18.64
CA GLU A 69 5.85 -5.77 19.06
C GLU A 69 5.71 -4.51 18.17
N TYR A 70 5.23 -4.66 16.92
CA TYR A 70 5.01 -3.55 16.00
C TYR A 70 3.60 -2.96 16.07
N LYS A 71 2.70 -3.45 16.92
CA LYS A 71 1.34 -2.87 17.08
C LYS A 71 1.35 -1.40 17.47
N GLN A 72 2.38 -0.96 18.20
CA GLN A 72 2.53 0.42 18.70
C GLN A 72 3.62 1.20 17.95
N THR A 73 4.05 0.77 16.76
CA THR A 73 4.99 1.57 15.95
C THR A 73 4.39 2.94 15.64
N PRO A 74 5.19 4.03 15.58
CA PRO A 74 4.65 5.34 15.20
C PRO A 74 4.08 5.38 13.78
N PHE A 75 4.67 4.61 12.86
CA PHE A 75 4.24 4.46 11.48
C PHE A 75 4.86 3.19 10.86
N PHE A 76 4.36 2.82 9.69
CA PHE A 76 5.04 1.94 8.76
C PHE A 76 4.99 2.54 7.36
N VAL A 77 5.82 2.02 6.45
CA VAL A 77 5.84 2.39 5.03
C VAL A 77 5.47 1.19 4.20
N LEU A 78 4.40 1.31 3.41
CA LEU A 78 4.09 0.38 2.35
C LEU A 78 4.91 0.74 1.11
N THR A 79 5.61 -0.26 0.58
CA THR A 79 6.22 -0.24 -0.74
C THR A 79 5.51 -1.24 -1.62
N VAL A 80 5.00 -0.78 -2.76
CA VAL A 80 4.52 -1.64 -3.84
C VAL A 80 5.42 -1.40 -5.04
N LYS A 81 6.03 -2.46 -5.58
CA LYS A 81 6.93 -2.33 -6.74
C LYS A 81 6.21 -1.65 -7.91
N GLY A 82 6.85 -0.65 -8.49
CA GLY A 82 6.26 0.18 -9.55
C GLY A 82 5.36 1.31 -9.04
N ALA A 83 4.97 1.31 -7.76
CA ALA A 83 4.23 2.39 -7.11
C ALA A 83 5.13 3.24 -6.22
N SER A 84 4.58 4.34 -5.71
CA SER A 84 5.19 5.17 -4.67
C SER A 84 5.16 4.49 -3.29
N ASN A 85 6.06 4.94 -2.41
CA ASN A 85 6.06 4.57 -1.00
C ASN A 85 5.02 5.37 -0.24
N HIS A 86 4.15 4.69 0.51
CA HIS A 86 3.09 5.32 1.30
C HIS A 86 3.32 5.07 2.78
N CYS A 87 3.46 6.12 3.59
CA CYS A 87 3.43 5.95 5.03
C CYS A 87 2.00 5.91 5.54
N SER A 88 1.78 5.12 6.58
CA SER A 88 0.63 5.34 7.45
C SER A 88 0.91 4.97 8.89
N ARG A 89 0.10 5.51 9.80
CA ARG A 89 0.04 5.03 11.18
C ARG A 89 -0.56 3.63 11.23
N PRO A 90 -0.20 2.79 12.22
CA PRO A 90 -0.87 1.51 12.40
C PRO A 90 -2.36 1.70 12.69
N PHE A 91 -3.20 1.00 11.92
CA PHE A 91 -4.64 0.97 12.11
C PHE A 91 -5.19 -0.41 11.76
N GLY A 92 -6.39 -0.73 12.28
CA GLY A 92 -7.18 -1.84 11.79
C GLY A 92 -6.52 -3.22 11.87
N TYR A 93 -5.80 -3.51 12.96
CA TYR A 93 -5.26 -4.85 13.17
C TYR A 93 -6.38 -5.85 13.50
N SER A 94 -6.28 -7.05 12.94
CA SER A 94 -7.21 -8.16 13.19
C SER A 94 -6.43 -9.46 13.41
N GLN A 95 -7.08 -10.43 14.04
CA GLN A 95 -6.59 -11.81 14.10
C GLN A 95 -7.00 -12.62 12.87
N ASN A 96 -7.98 -12.15 12.09
CA ASN A 96 -8.45 -12.82 10.88
C ASN A 96 -8.81 -11.82 9.77
N PHE A 97 -8.36 -12.10 8.55
CA PHE A 97 -8.77 -11.43 7.31
C PHE A 97 -8.83 -12.43 6.15
N ASP A 98 -9.97 -12.50 5.45
CA ASP A 98 -10.16 -13.32 4.23
C ASP A 98 -9.59 -14.74 4.35
N ASP A 99 -9.98 -15.42 5.43
CA ASP A 99 -9.60 -16.79 5.80
C ASP A 99 -8.12 -16.96 6.22
N ILE A 100 -7.36 -15.88 6.30
CA ILE A 100 -6.02 -15.88 6.90
C ILE A 100 -6.18 -15.58 8.39
N SER A 101 -5.58 -16.42 9.23
CA SER A 101 -5.49 -16.19 10.68
C SER A 101 -4.06 -15.88 11.08
N ALA A 102 -3.87 -14.95 12.01
CA ALA A 102 -2.55 -14.67 12.57
C ALA A 102 -2.09 -15.80 13.51
N GLU A 103 -0.80 -16.09 13.46
CA GLU A 103 -0.15 -17.01 14.38
C GLU A 103 -0.01 -16.38 15.78
N PRO A 104 0.09 -17.18 16.85
CA PRO A 104 0.38 -16.67 18.19
C PRO A 104 1.62 -15.74 18.20
N GLY A 105 1.52 -14.60 18.88
CA GLY A 105 2.59 -13.59 18.88
C GLY A 105 2.57 -12.64 17.68
N THR A 106 1.66 -12.82 16.72
CA THR A 106 1.50 -11.95 15.55
C THR A 106 0.10 -11.34 15.47
N HIS A 107 -0.08 -10.43 14.50
CA HIS A 107 -1.36 -9.86 14.11
C HIS A 107 -1.37 -9.60 12.61
N LEU A 108 -2.56 -9.50 12.03
CA LEU A 108 -2.70 -9.13 10.62
C LEU A 108 -2.85 -7.62 10.47
N VAL A 109 -2.18 -7.08 9.46
CA VAL A 109 -2.37 -5.72 8.95
C VAL A 109 -2.93 -5.81 7.54
N ARG A 110 -4.05 -5.14 7.29
CA ARG A 110 -4.61 -4.98 5.95
C ARG A 110 -4.39 -3.54 5.50
N TYR A 111 -3.66 -3.35 4.40
CA TYR A 111 -3.37 -2.02 3.87
C TYR A 111 -3.91 -1.83 2.47
N PHE A 112 -4.67 -0.75 2.27
CA PHE A 112 -5.33 -0.44 1.02
C PHE A 112 -4.49 0.52 0.17
N VAL A 113 -4.33 0.19 -1.11
CA VAL A 113 -3.84 1.11 -2.12
C VAL A 113 -5.02 1.84 -2.74
N ARG A 114 -4.87 3.15 -2.96
CA ARG A 114 -5.90 3.95 -3.59
C ARG A 114 -6.21 3.41 -4.99
N THR A 115 -7.49 3.26 -5.31
CA THR A 115 -7.96 2.73 -6.61
C THR A 115 -7.33 3.47 -7.80
N ARG A 116 -7.13 4.79 -7.73
CA ARG A 116 -6.48 5.56 -8.80
C ARG A 116 -5.01 5.17 -9.05
N ILE A 117 -4.26 4.84 -8.00
CA ILE A 117 -2.87 4.37 -8.15
C ILE A 117 -2.89 3.01 -8.85
N ALA A 118 -3.75 2.10 -8.37
CA ALA A 118 -3.90 0.79 -8.97
C ALA A 118 -4.28 0.89 -10.46
N LEU A 119 -5.28 1.71 -10.81
CA LEU A 119 -5.69 1.94 -12.19
C LEU A 119 -4.55 2.52 -13.04
N ARG A 120 -3.80 3.49 -12.52
CA ARG A 120 -2.63 4.05 -13.23
C ARG A 120 -1.59 2.97 -13.53
N LEU A 121 -1.26 2.11 -12.56
CA LEU A 121 -0.30 1.02 -12.76
C LEU A 121 -0.82 -0.02 -13.76
N ILE A 122 -2.12 -0.34 -13.72
CA ILE A 122 -2.75 -1.25 -14.67
C ILE A 122 -2.68 -0.71 -16.09
N LEU A 123 -3.00 0.58 -16.28
CA LEU A 123 -2.89 1.25 -17.58
C LEU A 123 -1.45 1.33 -18.10
N GLN A 124 -0.45 1.28 -17.20
CA GLN A 124 0.97 1.17 -17.54
C GLN A 124 1.42 -0.27 -17.82
N GLY A 125 0.52 -1.26 -17.76
CA GLY A 125 0.85 -2.68 -17.98
C GLY A 125 1.43 -3.39 -16.75
N LEU A 126 1.41 -2.77 -15.57
CA LEU A 126 2.03 -3.28 -14.34
C LEU A 126 1.07 -4.12 -13.49
N TYR A 127 -0.04 -4.61 -14.06
CA TYR A 127 -1.03 -5.43 -13.32
C TYR A 127 -0.39 -6.64 -12.63
N PHE A 128 0.45 -7.40 -13.33
CA PHE A 128 1.10 -8.58 -12.75
C PHE A 128 2.04 -8.24 -11.60
N GLN A 129 2.73 -7.09 -11.68
CA GLN A 129 3.57 -6.62 -10.58
C GLN A 129 2.73 -6.22 -9.38
N LEU A 130 1.63 -5.51 -9.63
CA LEU A 130 0.67 -5.10 -8.60
C LEU A 130 -0.02 -6.31 -7.94
N ASN A 131 -0.28 -7.38 -8.69
CA ASN A 131 -0.99 -8.57 -8.20
C ASN A 131 -0.06 -9.64 -7.60
N ASP A 132 1.24 -9.41 -7.58
CA ASP A 132 2.21 -10.32 -6.97
C ASP A 132 2.55 -9.87 -5.54
N LYS A 133 2.28 -10.75 -4.58
CA LYS A 133 2.52 -10.50 -3.15
C LYS A 133 3.98 -10.21 -2.80
N GLN A 134 4.94 -10.73 -3.59
CA GLN A 134 6.37 -10.47 -3.35
C GLN A 134 6.77 -9.02 -3.66
N ASN A 135 5.93 -8.31 -4.41
CA ASN A 135 6.14 -6.90 -4.73
C ASN A 135 5.55 -5.95 -3.68
N TRP A 136 4.97 -6.47 -2.60
CA TRP A 136 4.37 -5.70 -1.53
C TRP A 136 5.13 -5.93 -0.22
N THR A 137 5.65 -4.84 0.34
CA THR A 137 6.46 -4.88 1.57
C THR A 137 5.98 -3.81 2.54
N LEU A 138 5.71 -4.20 3.79
CA LEU A 138 5.60 -3.25 4.90
C LEU A 138 6.94 -3.11 5.59
N THR A 139 7.40 -1.87 5.73
CA THR A 139 8.65 -1.53 6.40
C THR A 139 8.37 -0.73 7.67
N PHE A 140 8.93 -1.18 8.78
CA PHE A 140 8.78 -0.59 10.11
C PHE A 140 10.12 0.00 10.58
N PRO A 141 10.15 1.15 11.28
CA PRO A 141 11.29 1.48 12.11
C PRO A 141 11.46 0.39 13.19
N ARG A 142 12.66 -0.13 13.39
CA ARG A 142 12.89 -1.14 14.43
C ARG A 142 12.60 -0.54 15.80
N SER A 143 11.74 -1.21 16.58
CA SER A 143 11.46 -0.82 17.96
C SER A 143 12.71 -1.02 18.83
N LYS A 144 12.93 -0.13 19.81
CA LYS A 144 13.96 -0.33 20.86
C LYS A 144 13.68 -1.59 21.70
N SER A 145 12.44 -2.08 21.76
CA SER A 145 12.09 -3.32 22.45
C SER A 145 12.66 -4.58 21.81
N SER A 146 13.07 -4.53 20.53
CA SER A 146 13.69 -5.65 19.81
C SER A 146 15.22 -5.72 20.01
N GLN A 147 15.76 -4.98 20.99
CA GLN A 147 17.17 -5.03 21.43
C GLN A 147 17.38 -5.95 22.64
N ILE A 148 16.74 -7.12 22.68
CA ILE A 148 17.15 -8.17 23.62
C ILE A 148 18.29 -8.93 22.93
N PRO A 149 19.56 -8.77 23.35
CA PRO A 149 20.57 -9.73 22.97
C PRO A 149 20.21 -11.05 23.66
N LEU A 150 20.15 -12.14 22.90
CA LEU A 150 20.29 -13.47 23.47
C LEU A 150 21.64 -13.50 24.20
N GLY A 151 21.58 -13.37 25.52
CA GLY A 151 22.68 -13.70 26.43
C GLY A 151 22.69 -15.19 26.71
#